data_AF-A0A5E5AUS2-F1
#
_entry.id   AF-A0A5E5AUS2-F1
#
_cell.length_a   1.000
_cell.length_b   1.000
_cell.length_c   1.000
_cell.angle_alpha   90.00
_cell.angle_beta   90.00
_cell.angle_gamma   90.00
#
_symmetry.space_group_name_H-M   'P 1'
#
loop_
_entity.id
_entity.type
_entity.pdbx_description
1 polymer ?
#
loop_
_entity_poly.entity_id
_entity_poly.type
_entity_poly.pdbx_seq_one_letter_code
_entity_poly.pdbx_strand_id
1 'polypeptide(L)' 'MLGSDEWKARVIASNTTPCPSCESPRVMMGACAIGSKTVHQEYVCESCQYEFTALFTLAGCYSGHPNN' A
#
# COMPACT_ATOMS: atom_id res chain seq x y z
N MET A 1 -11.11 3.26 13.25
CA MET A 1 -10.61 2.42 12.14
C MET A 1 -11.17 2.99 10.85
N LEU A 2 -10.29 3.38 9.94
CA LEU A 2 -10.65 3.92 8.64
C LEU A 2 -11.30 2.83 7.78
N GLY A 3 -12.33 3.20 7.02
CA GLY A 3 -12.85 2.35 5.95
C GLY A 3 -11.84 2.19 4.81
N SER A 4 -12.02 1.21 3.92
CA SER A 4 -11.10 0.95 2.81
C SER A 4 -10.94 2.17 1.88
N ASP A 5 -12.04 2.82 1.49
CA ASP A 5 -12.01 3.99 0.60
C ASP A 5 -11.40 5.22 1.27
N GLU A 6 -11.70 5.43 2.56
CA GLU A 6 -11.14 6.50 3.36
C GLU A 6 -9.63 6.32 3.53
N TRP A 7 -9.19 5.11 3.86
CA TRP A 7 -7.78 4.75 3.94
C TRP A 7 -7.06 4.97 2.62
N LYS A 8 -7.65 4.51 1.50
CA LYS A 8 -7.09 4.73 0.16
C LYS A 8 -6.95 6.23 -0.15
N ALA A 9 -7.97 7.03 0.13
CA ALA A 9 -7.91 8.48 -0.08
C ALA A 9 -6.79 9.12 0.75
N ARG A 10 -6.62 8.66 2.01
CA ARG A 10 -5.55 9.13 2.90
C ARG A 10 -4.17 8.79 2.37
N VAL A 11 -3.95 7.56 1.89
CA VAL A 11 -2.68 7.13 1.30
C VAL A 11 -2.33 7.98 0.09
N ILE A 12 -3.29 8.19 -0.82
CA ILE A 12 -3.09 9.02 -2.04
C ILE A 12 -2.76 10.48 -1.68
N ALA A 13 -3.45 11.06 -0.69
CA ALA A 13 -3.25 12.45 -0.30
C ALA A 13 -1.91 12.70 0.41
N SER A 14 -1.41 11.71 1.15
CA SER A 14 -0.21 11.85 2.01
C SER A 14 1.05 11.19 1.46
N ASN A 15 0.92 10.37 0.41
CA ASN A 15 1.99 9.48 -0.09
C ASN A 15 2.63 8.61 1.01
N THR A 16 1.87 8.32 2.07
CA THR A 16 2.31 7.48 3.19
C THR A 16 1.26 6.41 3.45
N THR A 17 1.70 5.26 3.95
CA THR A 17 0.81 4.13 4.27
C THR A 17 0.53 4.10 5.78
N PRO A 18 -0.50 4.80 6.30
CA PRO A 18 -0.82 4.73 7.73
C PRO A 18 -1.52 3.41 8.06
N CYS A 19 -1.45 3.01 9.33
CA CYS A 19 -2.29 1.95 9.86
C CYS A 19 -3.77 2.38 9.79
N PRO A 20 -4.68 1.58 9.20
CA PRO A 20 -6.11 1.91 9.17
C PRO A 20 -6.75 1.88 10.56
N SER A 21 -6.16 1.17 11.53
CA SER A 21 -6.71 1.05 12.88
C SER A 21 -6.41 2.28 13.76
N CYS A 22 -5.14 2.72 13.81
CA CYS A 22 -4.67 3.78 14.70
C CYS A 22 -4.03 5.00 14.00
N GLU A 23 -4.02 5.00 12.66
CA GLU A 23 -3.44 6.07 11.82
C GLU A 23 -1.93 6.32 11.99
N SER A 24 -1.24 5.51 12.80
CA SER A 24 0.21 5.56 12.94
C SER A 24 0.90 5.31 11.59
N PRO A 25 1.93 6.10 11.22
CA PRO A 25 2.73 5.85 10.01
C PRO A 25 3.76 4.72 10.21
N ARG A 26 3.87 4.17 11.43
CA ARG A 26 4.80 3.10 11.76
C ARG A 26 4.21 1.75 11.33
N VAL A 27 4.42 1.42 10.06
CA VAL A 27 4.03 0.14 9.47
C VAL A 27 5.26 -0.58 8.92
N MET A 28 5.40 -1.85 9.28
CA MET A 28 6.38 -2.74 8.71
C MET A 28 5.76 -3.43 7.48
N MET A 29 6.52 -3.53 6.39
CA MET A 29 6.13 -4.23 5.17
C MET A 29 6.51 -5.72 5.28
N GLY A 30 5.53 -6.59 5.12
CA GLY A 30 5.69 -8.04 5.09
C GLY A 30 5.86 -8.60 3.68
N ALA A 31 5.35 -9.81 3.45
CA ALA A 31 5.43 -10.45 2.15
C ALA A 31 4.63 -9.68 1.09
N CYS A 32 5.07 -9.82 -0.17
CA CYS A 32 4.34 -9.29 -1.32
C CYS A 32 4.08 -10.38 -2.36
N ALA A 33 2.87 -10.41 -2.88
CA ALA A 33 2.50 -11.24 -4.03
C ALA A 33 2.31 -10.34 -5.24
N ILE A 34 3.20 -10.46 -6.22
CA ILE A 34 3.21 -9.66 -7.44
C ILE A 34 2.64 -10.52 -8.58
N GLY A 35 1.54 -10.08 -9.17
CA GLY A 35 0.96 -10.63 -10.39
C GLY A 35 0.97 -9.61 -11.53
N SER A 36 0.63 -10.06 -12.74
CA SER A 36 0.61 -9.18 -13.93
C SER A 36 -0.40 -8.03 -13.85
N LYS A 37 -1.40 -8.13 -12.97
CA LYS A 37 -2.47 -7.13 -12.80
C LYS A 37 -2.44 -6.45 -11.42
N THR A 38 -2.05 -7.17 -10.38
CA THR A 38 -2.17 -6.71 -9.00
C THR A 38 -0.94 -7.00 -8.17
N VAL A 39 -0.72 -6.19 -7.13
CA VAL A 39 0.25 -6.47 -6.06
C VAL A 39 -0.50 -6.50 -4.74
N HIS A 40 -0.36 -7.58 -3.99
CA HIS A 40 -0.85 -7.69 -2.61
C HIS A 40 0.34 -7.45 -1.69
N GLN A 41 0.27 -6.43 -0.84
CA GLN A 41 1.33 -6.09 0.12
C GLN A 41 0.80 -6.23 1.54
N GLU A 42 1.45 -7.07 2.32
CA GLU A 42 1.16 -7.23 3.75
C GLU A 42 1.82 -6.12 4.57
N TYR A 43 1.12 -5.67 5.60
CA TYR A 43 1.58 -4.68 6.56
C TYR A 43 1.24 -5.11 7.99
N VAL A 44 2.15 -4.78 8.91
CA VAL A 44 1.91 -4.88 10.36
C VAL A 44 2.19 -3.52 10.98
N CYS A 45 1.23 -2.97 11.72
CA CYS A 45 1.46 -1.73 12.45
C CYS A 45 2.30 -1.98 13.70
N GLU A 46 3.44 -1.31 13.83
CA GLU A 46 4.30 -1.47 14.99
C GLU A 46 3.67 -0.90 16.27
N SER A 47 2.78 0.09 16.13
CA SER A 47 2.15 0.78 17.26
C SER A 47 1.00 0.00 17.90
N CYS A 48 0.16 -0.67 17.10
CA CYS A 48 -1.00 -1.41 17.60
C CYS A 48 -1.05 -2.89 17.18
N GLN A 49 0.00 -3.39 16.51
CA GLN A 49 0.12 -4.77 16.03
C GLN A 49 -1.02 -5.19 15.08
N TYR A 50 -1.71 -4.22 14.47
CA TYR A 50 -2.77 -4.49 13.51
C TYR A 50 -2.17 -4.93 12.17
N GLU A 51 -2.59 -6.10 11.70
CA GLU A 51 -2.21 -6.67 10.41
C GLU A 51 -3.24 -6.32 9.34
N PHE A 52 -2.76 -5.95 8.14
CA PHE A 52 -3.62 -5.67 7.00
C PHE A 52 -2.89 -5.84 5.69
N THR A 53 -3.64 -5.99 4.60
CA THR A 53 -3.09 -6.13 3.25
C THR A 53 -3.62 -5.01 2.37
N ALA A 54 -2.72 -4.32 1.66
CA ALA A 54 -3.10 -3.40 0.61
C ALA A 54 -3.09 -4.11 -0.75
N LEU A 55 -4.07 -3.77 -1.58
CA LEU A 55 -4.15 -4.22 -2.97
C LEU A 55 -3.83 -3.05 -3.90
N PHE A 56 -2.78 -3.19 -4.69
CA PHE A 56 -2.42 -2.27 -5.76
C PHE A 56 -2.80 -2.87 -7.11
N THR A 57 -3.18 -2.02 -8.06
CA THR A 57 -3.51 -2.40 -9.44
C THR A 57 -2.51 -1.79 -10.40
N LEU A 58 -2.23 -2.51 -11.50
CA LEU A 58 -1.51 -1.96 -12.64
C LEU A 58 -2.27 -0.73 -13.15
N ALA A 59 -1.62 0.44 -13.08
CA ALA A 59 -2.18 1.69 -13.59
C ALA A 59 -1.81 1.93 -15.07
N GLY A 60 -0.69 1.38 -15.53
CA GLY A 60 -0.19 1.55 -16.89
C GLY A 60 1.21 0.95 -17.06
N CYS A 61 1.72 1.03 -18.28
CA CYS A 61 3.08 0.62 -18.64
C CYS A 61 3.70 1.75 -19.47
N TYR A 62 4.98 2.03 -19.24
CA TYR A 62 5.75 2.98 -20.04
C TYR A 62 6.86 2.20 -20.75
N SER A 63 7.19 2.59 -21.98
CA SER A 63 8.38 2.06 -22.65
C SER A 63 9.62 2.45 -21.83
N GLY A 64 10.40 1.47 -21.41
CA GLY A 64 11.75 1.73 -20.91
C GLY A 64 12.53 2.43 -22.02
N HIS A 65 13.17 3.57 -21.71
CA HIS A 65 13.93 4.37 -22.68
C HIS A 65 14.77 3.49 -23.62
N PRO A 66 14.64 3.65 -24.94
CA PRO A 66 15.74 3.47 -25.86
C PRO A 66 15.97 4.83 -26.57
N ASN A 67 17.14 5.42 -26.57
CA ASN A 67 18.24 5.05 -27.45
C ASN A 67 19.50 5.82 -26.99
N ASN A 68 20.62 5.13 -26.79
CA ASN A 68 21.93 5.74 -27.04
C ASN A 68 22.07 6.00 -28.53
#